data_AF-A0A5J4QI91-F1
#
_entry.id   AF-A0A5J4QI91-F1
#
_cell.length_a   1.000
_cell.length_b   1.000
_cell.length_c   1.000
_cell.angle_alpha   90.00
_cell.angle_beta   90.00
_cell.angle_gamma   90.00
#
_symmetry.space_group_name_H-M   'P 1'
#
loop_
_entity.id
_entity.type
_entity.pdbx_description
1 polymer ?
#
loop_
_entity_poly.entity_id
_entity_poly.type
_entity_poly.pdbx_seq_one_letter_code
_entity_poly.pdbx_strand_id
1 'polypeptide(L)'
;MNKSKSEKSGKESRIAHAKAKFTVYPVKETCELMDFLMTKAKDGISRTAAKSLLSKRQILVNNAITTQYNFMLKPGMKVQISKNREAKEFHNNLLKIIYEDAYLIVVEKREGLLSIGTDKQKERTAHTILNEYIKRTNRQRRIYIVHRLDKDTSGLMIFAKDEKTKTTLQDYWNEIVTDRLYVAVLSGETEKDNGTVTSWLKDNKVFITYSSASDNGGDKAITHY
;
A
#
# COMPACT_ATOMS: atom_id res chain seq x y z
N MET A 1 12.49 -26.97 -47.66
CA MET A 1 11.19 -26.59 -48.27
C MET A 1 10.35 -25.89 -47.22
N ASN A 2 9.98 -24.64 -47.48
CA ASN A 2 9.24 -23.76 -46.60
C ASN A 2 7.86 -24.32 -46.24
N LYS A 3 7.46 -24.20 -44.96
CA LYS A 3 6.22 -23.51 -44.60
C LYS A 3 6.30 -22.96 -43.16
N SER A 4 6.13 -21.65 -43.12
CA SER A 4 6.05 -20.73 -41.99
C SER A 4 4.63 -20.58 -41.44
N LYS A 5 4.53 -20.00 -40.24
CA LYS A 5 3.34 -19.46 -39.52
C LYS A 5 2.56 -20.56 -38.77
N SER A 6 2.19 -20.44 -37.50
CA SER A 6 1.94 -19.27 -36.66
C SER A 6 1.94 -19.70 -35.18
N GLU A 7 2.78 -19.12 -34.34
CA GLU A 7 2.59 -19.12 -32.88
C GLU A 7 3.37 -17.93 -32.30
N LYS A 8 2.84 -16.73 -32.56
CA LYS A 8 3.18 -15.47 -31.90
C LYS A 8 1.87 -14.84 -31.43
N SER A 9 1.47 -15.10 -30.20
CA SER A 9 0.65 -14.19 -29.39
C SER A 9 0.48 -14.79 -28.00
N GLY A 10 1.00 -14.14 -26.95
CA GLY A 10 0.79 -14.60 -25.59
C GLY A 10 1.76 -14.08 -24.52
N LYS A 11 2.71 -13.21 -24.89
CA LYS A 11 3.54 -12.47 -23.92
C LYS A 11 3.45 -10.97 -24.20
N GLU A 12 2.24 -10.43 -24.10
CA GLU A 12 2.05 -8.98 -24.00
C GLU A 12 1.64 -8.62 -22.58
N SER A 13 2.54 -7.88 -21.92
CA SER A 13 2.24 -6.85 -20.93
C SER A 13 1.51 -7.26 -19.64
N ARG A 14 2.22 -7.92 -18.71
CA ARG A 14 1.92 -7.85 -17.27
C ARG A 14 2.71 -6.74 -16.57
N ILE A 15 2.68 -5.53 -17.14
CA ILE A 15 2.99 -4.35 -16.35
C ILE A 15 1.95 -3.29 -16.66
N ALA A 16 0.84 -3.35 -15.92
CA ALA A 16 0.01 -2.18 -15.71
C ALA A 16 0.84 -1.19 -14.87
N HIS A 17 1.79 -0.51 -15.51
CA HIS A 17 2.40 0.69 -14.95
C HIS A 17 1.25 1.65 -14.71
N ALA A 18 0.97 1.96 -13.44
CA ALA A 18 0.09 3.04 -13.08
C ALA A 18 0.50 4.27 -13.90
N LYS A 19 -0.34 4.71 -14.86
CA LYS A 19 -0.05 5.86 -15.72
C LYS A 19 0.27 7.05 -14.81
N ALA A 20 1.54 7.40 -14.71
CA ALA A 20 1.98 8.55 -13.94
C ALA A 20 1.25 9.78 -14.48
N LYS A 21 0.40 10.40 -13.64
CA LYS A 21 -0.33 11.61 -14.01
C LYS A 21 0.65 12.79 -13.98
N PHE A 22 0.99 13.33 -15.13
CA PHE A 22 1.79 14.55 -15.25
C PHE A 22 0.88 15.77 -15.40
N THR A 23 1.26 16.90 -14.80
CA THR A 23 0.75 18.21 -15.24
C THR A 23 1.72 18.78 -16.26
N VAL A 24 1.21 19.20 -17.41
CA VAL A 24 2.01 19.72 -18.53
C VAL A 24 1.88 21.24 -18.60
N TYR A 25 3.00 21.94 -18.67
CA TYR A 25 3.09 23.38 -18.81
C TYR A 25 3.84 23.73 -20.11
N PRO A 26 3.20 24.43 -21.06
CA PRO A 26 3.87 24.90 -22.26
C PRO A 26 4.78 26.09 -21.93
N VAL A 27 5.99 26.09 -22.48
CA VAL A 27 6.93 27.22 -22.39
C VAL A 27 6.60 28.23 -23.50
N LYS A 28 6.29 29.46 -23.11
CA LYS A 28 5.93 30.56 -24.05
C LYS A 28 7.08 31.54 -24.32
N GLU A 29 8.01 31.66 -23.38
CA GLU A 29 9.12 32.62 -23.41
C GLU A 29 10.41 31.93 -22.99
N THR A 30 11.55 32.48 -23.41
CA THR A 30 12.86 31.95 -23.00
C THR A 30 13.13 32.32 -21.54
N CYS A 31 13.35 31.32 -20.68
CA CYS A 31 13.64 31.53 -19.27
C CYS A 31 14.38 30.33 -18.66
N GLU A 32 14.99 30.52 -17.49
CA GLU A 32 15.56 29.39 -16.75
C GLU A 32 14.47 28.50 -16.17
N LEU A 33 14.74 27.19 -16.11
CA LEU A 33 13.82 26.20 -15.54
C LEU A 33 13.45 26.53 -14.09
N MET A 34 14.40 27.03 -13.29
CA MET A 34 14.11 27.45 -11.92
C MET A 34 13.08 28.59 -11.86
N ASP A 35 13.27 29.63 -12.67
CA ASP A 35 12.37 30.79 -12.68
C ASP A 35 10.99 30.40 -13.23
N PHE A 36 10.96 29.53 -14.24
CA PHE A 36 9.72 28.95 -14.76
C PHE A 36 8.94 28.19 -13.68
N LEU A 37 9.62 27.34 -12.90
CA LEU A 37 9.00 26.62 -11.79
C LEU A 37 8.50 27.57 -10.70
N MET A 38 9.27 28.61 -10.39
CA MET A 38 8.94 29.55 -9.32
C MET A 38 7.82 30.55 -9.68
N THR A 39 7.62 30.86 -10.95
CA THR A 39 6.71 31.93 -11.38
C THR A 39 5.54 31.46 -12.24
N LYS A 40 5.71 30.41 -13.05
CA LYS A 40 4.72 29.99 -14.04
C LYS A 40 4.09 28.63 -13.75
N ALA A 41 4.81 27.73 -13.06
CA ALA A 41 4.28 26.42 -12.72
C ALA A 41 3.48 26.45 -11.40
N LYS A 42 2.25 25.93 -11.41
CA LYS A 42 1.35 25.83 -10.23
C LYS A 42 1.17 27.16 -9.47
N ASP A 43 0.97 28.27 -10.18
CA ASP A 43 0.83 29.61 -9.60
C ASP A 43 2.05 30.08 -8.77
N GLY A 44 3.20 29.43 -8.99
CA GLY A 44 4.47 29.71 -8.34
C GLY A 44 4.73 28.83 -7.11
N ILE A 45 5.92 28.23 -7.04
CA ILE A 45 6.40 27.47 -5.88
C ILE A 45 7.69 28.07 -5.32
N SER A 46 7.95 27.87 -4.03
CA SER A 46 9.20 28.37 -3.43
C SER A 46 10.44 27.71 -4.04
N ARG A 47 11.58 28.42 -4.03
CA ARG A 47 12.87 27.90 -4.55
C ARG A 47 13.25 26.56 -3.91
N THR A 48 12.99 26.40 -2.61
CA THR A 48 13.23 25.14 -1.88
C THR A 48 12.34 24.00 -2.39
N ALA A 49 11.07 24.28 -2.68
CA ALA A 49 10.16 23.31 -3.28
C ALA A 49 10.60 22.93 -4.70
N ALA A 50 10.95 23.91 -5.54
CA ALA A 50 11.46 23.68 -6.89
C ALA A 50 12.75 22.84 -6.89
N LYS A 51 13.73 23.16 -6.04
CA LYS A 51 14.93 22.34 -5.85
C LYS A 51 14.59 20.91 -5.43
N SER A 52 13.60 20.73 -4.55
CA SER A 52 13.17 19.39 -4.15
C SER A 52 12.56 18.59 -5.30
N LEU A 53 11.76 19.21 -6.18
CA LEU A 53 11.20 18.53 -7.35
C LEU A 53 12.29 18.10 -8.34
N LEU A 54 13.27 18.99 -8.56
CA LEU A 54 14.43 18.73 -9.43
C LEU A 54 15.32 17.62 -8.86
N SER A 55 15.63 17.65 -7.56
CA SER A 55 16.46 16.62 -6.92
C SER A 55 15.79 15.24 -6.95
N LYS A 56 14.46 15.21 -6.86
CA LYS A 56 13.60 14.02 -6.89
C LYS A 56 13.19 13.59 -8.32
N ARG A 57 13.87 14.11 -9.34
CA ARG A 57 13.66 13.75 -10.76
C ARG A 57 12.19 13.84 -11.22
N GLN A 58 11.43 14.77 -10.64
CA GLN A 58 9.98 14.90 -10.88
C GLN A 58 9.65 15.85 -12.03
N ILE A 59 10.68 16.40 -12.66
CA ILE A 59 10.57 17.38 -13.74
C ILE A 59 11.08 16.75 -15.02
N LEU A 60 10.26 16.80 -16.07
CA LEU A 60 10.67 16.46 -17.43
C LEU A 60 10.56 17.70 -18.32
N VAL A 61 11.52 17.88 -19.21
CA VAL A 61 11.48 18.86 -20.29
C VAL A 61 11.47 18.07 -21.59
N ASN A 62 10.42 18.21 -22.41
CA ASN A 62 10.22 17.42 -23.63
C ASN A 62 10.38 15.90 -23.41
N ASN A 63 9.75 15.38 -22.36
CA ASN A 63 9.83 13.98 -21.94
C ASN A 63 11.22 13.50 -21.46
N ALA A 64 12.22 14.38 -21.32
CA ALA A 64 13.52 14.05 -20.73
C ALA A 64 13.62 14.55 -19.29
N ILE A 65 13.99 13.67 -18.35
CA ILE A 65 14.20 14.04 -16.94
C ILE A 65 15.28 15.12 -16.86
N THR A 66 14.94 16.26 -16.25
CA THR A 66 15.85 17.39 -16.10
C THR A 66 15.97 17.77 -14.63
N THR A 67 17.19 17.69 -14.09
CA THR A 67 17.50 18.05 -12.70
C THR A 67 18.29 19.36 -12.59
N GLN A 68 18.83 19.85 -13.70
CA GLN A 68 19.61 21.07 -13.77
C GLN A 68 18.70 22.29 -13.65
N TYR A 69 18.86 23.06 -12.57
CA TYR A 69 17.97 24.17 -12.26
C TYR A 69 18.10 25.36 -13.23
N ASN A 70 19.31 25.61 -13.75
CA ASN A 70 19.60 26.67 -14.71
C ASN A 70 19.48 26.21 -16.17
N PHE A 71 18.74 25.12 -16.41
CA PHE A 71 18.45 24.69 -17.77
C PHE A 71 17.65 25.77 -18.48
N MET A 72 18.12 26.22 -19.65
CA MET A 72 17.48 27.28 -20.42
C MET A 72 16.31 26.71 -21.24
N LEU A 73 15.10 27.08 -20.87
CA LEU A 73 13.88 26.73 -21.60
C LEU A 73 13.69 27.67 -22.78
N LYS A 74 13.23 27.11 -23.91
CA LYS A 74 12.89 27.87 -25.13
C LYS A 74 11.39 27.76 -25.42
N PRO A 75 10.79 28.78 -26.07
CA PRO A 75 9.42 28.70 -26.56
C PRO A 75 9.16 27.40 -27.35
N GLY A 76 8.04 26.75 -27.08
CA GLY A 76 7.67 25.47 -27.69
C GLY A 76 8.12 24.23 -26.93
N MET A 77 9.00 24.36 -25.92
CA MET A 77 9.28 23.28 -24.98
C MET A 77 8.07 23.00 -24.07
N LYS A 78 8.00 21.76 -23.54
CA LYS A 78 6.98 21.33 -22.59
C LYS A 78 7.65 20.91 -21.28
N VAL A 79 7.28 21.57 -20.19
CA VAL A 79 7.69 21.17 -18.84
C VAL A 79 6.59 20.30 -18.24
N GLN A 80 6.92 19.09 -17.82
CA GLN A 80 6.01 18.15 -17.20
C GLN A 80 6.42 17.94 -15.75
N ILE A 81 5.49 18.13 -14.83
CA ILE A 81 5.71 17.90 -13.40
C ILE A 81 4.95 16.64 -13.01
N SER A 82 5.67 15.64 -12.53
CA SER A 82 5.08 14.41 -11.99
C SER A 82 4.22 14.74 -10.77
N LYS A 83 2.96 14.32 -10.76
CA LYS A 83 2.12 14.42 -9.55
C LYS A 83 2.52 13.38 -8.49
N ASN A 84 3.27 12.35 -8.87
CA ASN A 84 3.81 11.41 -7.89
C ASN A 84 4.95 12.11 -7.15
N ARG A 85 4.68 12.58 -5.93
CA ARG A 85 5.70 12.58 -4.87
C ARG A 85 6.32 11.18 -4.92
N GLU A 86 7.63 11.09 -5.13
CA GLU A 86 8.34 9.82 -5.06
C GLU A 86 7.80 9.09 -3.84
N ALA A 87 7.25 7.89 -4.04
CA ALA A 87 6.92 7.01 -2.95
C ALA A 87 8.23 6.86 -2.18
N LYS A 88 8.34 7.52 -1.01
CA LYS A 88 9.52 7.38 -0.16
C LYS A 88 9.62 5.88 0.10
N GLU A 89 10.67 5.25 -0.41
CA GLU A 89 10.76 3.80 -0.38
C GLU A 89 10.62 3.31 1.06
N PHE A 90 9.57 2.53 1.29
CA PHE A 90 9.28 1.98 2.60
C PHE A 90 10.18 0.77 2.84
N HIS A 91 11.08 0.91 3.80
CA HIS A 91 12.01 -0.14 4.20
C HIS A 91 11.76 -0.53 5.65
N ASN A 92 11.38 -1.79 5.87
CA ASN A 92 11.23 -2.39 7.18
C ASN A 92 11.48 -3.90 7.09
N ASN A 93 12.17 -4.48 8.08
CA ASN A 93 12.55 -5.90 8.06
C ASN A 93 11.39 -6.85 8.37
N LEU A 94 10.34 -6.37 9.05
CA LEU A 94 9.20 -7.15 9.55
C LEU A 94 7.89 -6.84 8.83
N LEU A 95 7.88 -5.84 7.94
CA LEU A 95 6.70 -5.41 7.24
C LEU A 95 7.08 -4.96 5.84
N LYS A 96 6.32 -5.40 4.83
CA LYS A 96 6.55 -5.01 3.43
C LYS A 96 5.24 -4.51 2.84
N ILE A 97 5.24 -3.35 2.20
CA ILE A 97 4.07 -2.88 1.44
C ILE A 97 4.04 -3.61 0.10
N ILE A 98 2.94 -4.31 -0.17
CA ILE A 98 2.72 -5.03 -1.44
C ILE A 98 1.76 -4.28 -2.36
N TYR A 99 0.88 -3.46 -1.80
CA TYR A 99 -0.08 -2.64 -2.54
C TYR A 99 -0.43 -1.38 -1.75
N GLU A 100 -0.58 -0.25 -2.44
CA GLU A 100 -1.05 1.01 -1.85
C GLU A 100 -1.82 1.82 -2.89
N ASP A 101 -3.03 2.29 -2.55
CA ASP A 101 -3.80 3.23 -3.35
C ASP A 101 -4.30 4.43 -2.54
N ALA A 102 -5.33 5.14 -2.99
CA ALA A 102 -5.88 6.29 -2.27
C ALA A 102 -6.54 5.92 -0.93
N TYR A 103 -7.13 4.73 -0.82
CA TYR A 103 -8.03 4.27 0.23
C TYR A 103 -7.42 3.13 1.07
N LEU A 104 -6.61 2.27 0.46
CA LEU A 104 -6.09 1.05 1.07
C LEU A 104 -4.57 0.99 1.03
N ILE A 105 -4.02 0.26 2.00
CA ILE A 105 -2.64 -0.22 2.00
C ILE A 105 -2.63 -1.68 2.45
N VAL A 106 -2.02 -2.54 1.64
CA VAL A 106 -1.86 -3.96 1.91
C VAL A 106 -0.40 -4.25 2.16
N VAL A 107 -0.14 -4.95 3.25
CA VAL A 107 1.20 -5.31 3.69
C VAL A 107 1.33 -6.80 3.91
N GLU A 108 2.53 -7.30 3.71
CA GLU A 108 2.97 -8.60 4.17
C GLU A 108 3.65 -8.41 5.54
N LYS A 109 3.01 -8.93 6.59
CA LYS A 109 3.49 -8.94 7.98
C LYS A 109 4.32 -10.20 8.20
N ARG A 110 5.51 -10.05 8.77
CA ARG A 110 6.29 -11.19 9.25
C ARG A 110 5.81 -11.69 10.62
N GLU A 111 6.13 -12.94 10.91
CA GLU A 111 6.07 -13.55 12.22
C GLU A 111 6.81 -12.70 13.29
N GLY A 112 6.37 -12.80 14.54
CA GLY A 112 6.93 -12.05 15.67
C GLY A 112 6.52 -10.57 15.75
N LEU A 113 5.90 -10.00 14.71
CA LEU A 113 5.40 -8.62 14.70
C LEU A 113 3.92 -8.57 15.15
N LEU A 114 3.61 -7.75 16.14
CA LEU A 114 2.22 -7.49 16.54
C LEU A 114 1.47 -6.69 15.48
N SER A 115 0.21 -7.04 15.24
CA SER A 115 -0.69 -6.26 14.37
C SER A 115 -1.01 -4.88 14.96
N ILE A 116 -1.36 -4.85 16.25
CA ILE A 116 -1.71 -3.67 17.04
C ILE A 116 -1.00 -3.69 18.38
N GLY A 117 -0.74 -2.52 18.95
CA GLY A 117 -0.17 -2.40 20.29
C GLY A 117 -1.06 -3.01 21.37
N THR A 118 -0.42 -3.50 22.43
CA THR A 118 -1.05 -3.97 23.67
C THR A 118 -0.67 -3.04 24.83
N ASP A 119 -1.23 -3.26 26.02
CA ASP A 119 -0.85 -2.50 27.22
C ASP A 119 0.65 -2.61 27.53
N LYS A 120 1.25 -3.78 27.23
CA LYS A 120 2.68 -4.05 27.47
C LYS A 120 3.58 -3.55 26.34
N GLN A 121 3.10 -3.55 25.11
CA GLN A 121 3.89 -3.16 23.94
C GLN A 121 3.06 -2.29 23.00
N LYS A 122 3.23 -0.97 23.11
CA LYS A 122 2.51 0.01 22.28
C LYS A 122 3.24 0.36 20.99
N GLU A 123 4.55 0.13 20.93
CA GLU A 123 5.41 0.50 19.81
C GLU A 123 5.87 -0.72 19.00
N ARG A 124 6.38 -0.45 17.79
CA ARG A 124 6.91 -1.46 16.85
C ARG A 124 5.87 -2.53 16.49
N THR A 125 4.67 -2.10 16.16
CA THR A 125 3.59 -2.94 15.60
C THR A 125 3.39 -2.61 14.12
N ALA A 126 2.72 -3.49 13.37
CA ALA A 126 2.39 -3.24 11.97
C ALA A 126 1.63 -1.91 11.82
N HIS A 127 0.68 -1.66 12.72
CA HIS A 127 -0.05 -0.39 12.77
C HIS A 127 0.84 0.83 13.00
N THR A 128 1.70 0.83 14.02
CA THR A 128 2.54 2.00 14.31
C THR A 128 3.52 2.29 13.18
N ILE A 129 4.14 1.23 12.62
CA ILE A 129 5.10 1.34 11.51
C ILE A 129 4.43 1.98 10.28
N LEU A 130 3.25 1.52 9.89
CA LEU A 130 2.53 2.09 8.75
C LEU A 130 2.00 3.50 9.01
N ASN A 131 1.57 3.77 10.25
CA ASN A 131 1.07 5.10 10.61
C ASN A 131 2.19 6.14 10.52
N GLU A 132 3.41 5.81 10.95
CA GLU A 132 4.59 6.64 10.75
C GLU A 132 4.88 6.86 9.26
N TYR A 133 4.86 5.80 8.45
CA TYR A 133 5.08 5.89 7.00
C TYR A 133 4.10 6.88 6.33
N ILE A 134 2.80 6.77 6.61
CA ILE A 134 1.79 7.66 6.04
C ILE A 134 1.94 9.10 6.55
N LYS A 135 2.27 9.30 7.83
CA LYS A 135 2.52 10.63 8.41
C LYS A 135 3.74 11.33 7.81
N ARG A 136 4.75 10.60 7.33
CA ARG A 136 5.91 11.16 6.60
C ARG A 136 5.51 11.81 5.27
N THR A 137 4.36 11.45 4.72
CA THR A 137 3.80 12.02 3.49
C THR A 137 2.79 13.13 3.80
N ASN A 138 1.95 12.93 4.81
CA ASN A 138 1.01 13.94 5.28
C ASN A 138 0.73 13.73 6.78
N ARG A 139 1.12 14.69 7.61
CA ARG A 139 0.95 14.63 9.08
C ARG A 139 -0.50 14.45 9.55
N GLN A 140 -1.47 14.85 8.73
CA GLN A 140 -2.90 14.71 9.05
C GLN A 140 -3.47 13.33 8.69
N ARG A 141 -2.77 12.56 7.83
CA ARG A 141 -3.23 11.22 7.47
C ARG A 141 -2.94 10.23 8.59
N ARG A 142 -3.80 9.23 8.69
CA ARG A 142 -3.71 8.11 9.62
C ARG A 142 -4.07 6.83 8.88
N ILE A 143 -3.57 5.72 9.39
CA ILE A 143 -4.03 4.39 8.97
C ILE A 143 -4.91 3.75 10.03
N TYR A 144 -5.88 2.98 9.58
CA TYR A 144 -6.88 2.33 10.40
C TYR A 144 -6.82 0.83 10.21
N ILE A 145 -6.87 0.11 11.32
CA ILE A 145 -6.93 -1.35 11.35
C ILE A 145 -8.35 -1.78 11.02
N VAL A 146 -8.49 -2.73 10.11
CA VAL A 146 -9.78 -3.35 9.76
C VAL A 146 -9.81 -4.84 10.12
N HIS A 147 -8.65 -5.49 10.23
CA HIS A 147 -8.50 -6.85 10.74
C HIS A 147 -7.12 -7.06 11.37
N ARG A 148 -6.92 -8.18 12.06
CA ARG A 148 -5.67 -8.51 12.74
C ARG A 148 -5.18 -9.91 12.35
N LEU A 149 -3.86 -10.05 12.31
CA LEU A 149 -3.17 -11.33 12.43
C LEU A 149 -2.56 -11.44 13.83
N ASP A 150 -2.41 -12.66 14.33
CA ASP A 150 -1.67 -12.87 15.58
C ASP A 150 -0.18 -12.57 15.40
N LYS A 151 0.52 -12.41 16.52
CA LYS A 151 1.92 -12.01 16.55
C LYS A 151 2.78 -12.92 15.68
N ASP A 152 2.61 -14.22 15.84
CA ASP A 152 3.45 -15.24 15.21
C ASP A 152 2.89 -15.73 13.86
N THR A 153 1.71 -15.24 13.46
CA THR A 153 1.14 -15.47 12.12
C THR A 153 1.74 -14.48 11.13
N SER A 154 2.40 -14.95 10.09
CA SER A 154 2.80 -14.12 8.95
C SER A 154 1.67 -14.03 7.92
N GLY A 155 1.75 -13.06 7.02
CA GLY A 155 0.86 -12.97 5.86
C GLY A 155 0.27 -11.59 5.62
N LEU A 156 -0.82 -11.56 4.84
CA LEU A 156 -1.38 -10.32 4.32
C LEU A 156 -2.26 -9.61 5.34
N MET A 157 -2.04 -8.32 5.48
CA MET A 157 -2.89 -7.41 6.24
C MET A 157 -3.35 -6.24 5.39
N ILE A 158 -4.59 -5.83 5.61
CA ILE A 158 -5.23 -4.71 4.94
C ILE A 158 -5.43 -3.61 5.98
N PHE A 159 -5.10 -2.37 5.62
CA PHE A 159 -5.40 -1.20 6.42
C PHE A 159 -6.12 -0.16 5.55
N ALA A 160 -7.04 0.57 6.16
CA ALA A 160 -7.71 1.70 5.53
C ALA A 160 -6.92 3.00 5.77
N LYS A 161 -6.94 3.92 4.80
CA LYS A 161 -6.25 5.22 4.82
C LYS A 161 -7.15 6.39 5.20
N ASP A 162 -8.44 6.12 5.34
CA ASP A 162 -9.46 7.07 5.78
C ASP A 162 -10.57 6.34 6.58
N GLU A 163 -11.32 7.12 7.35
CA GLU A 163 -12.32 6.60 8.28
C GLU A 163 -13.54 6.01 7.57
N LYS A 164 -13.94 6.57 6.42
CA LYS A 164 -15.07 6.02 5.65
C LYS A 164 -14.74 4.62 5.16
N THR A 165 -13.57 4.43 4.57
CA THR A 165 -13.10 3.11 4.12
C THR A 165 -12.96 2.13 5.28
N LYS A 166 -12.48 2.58 6.45
CA LYS A 166 -12.45 1.75 7.67
C LYS A 166 -13.84 1.25 8.04
N THR A 167 -14.81 2.15 8.18
CA THR A 167 -16.19 1.80 8.57
C THR A 167 -16.80 0.85 7.55
N THR A 168 -16.69 1.14 6.25
CA THR A 168 -17.19 0.24 5.21
C THR A 168 -16.57 -1.15 5.29
N LEU A 169 -15.26 -1.26 5.50
CA LEU A 169 -14.61 -2.56 5.62
C LEU A 169 -15.02 -3.30 6.91
N GLN A 170 -15.25 -2.60 8.01
CA GLN A 170 -15.65 -3.24 9.28
C GLN A 170 -17.10 -3.73 9.23
N ASP A 171 -18.00 -2.92 8.69
CA ASP A 171 -19.44 -3.22 8.65
C ASP A 171 -19.75 -4.32 7.62
N TYR A 172 -19.03 -4.32 6.49
CA TYR A 172 -19.27 -5.22 5.36
C TYR A 172 -18.12 -6.19 5.12
N TRP A 173 -17.35 -6.53 6.17
CA TRP A 173 -16.14 -7.35 6.03
C TRP A 173 -16.41 -8.68 5.31
N ASN A 174 -17.44 -9.42 5.74
CA ASN A 174 -17.76 -10.74 5.21
C ASN A 174 -18.36 -10.70 3.79
N GLU A 175 -18.89 -9.55 3.36
CA GLU A 175 -19.41 -9.35 2.01
C GLU A 175 -18.30 -8.97 1.03
N ILE A 176 -17.35 -8.14 1.49
CA ILE A 176 -16.23 -7.65 0.69
C ILE A 176 -15.11 -8.70 0.60
N VAL A 177 -14.79 -9.35 1.72
CA VAL A 177 -13.72 -10.33 1.83
C VAL A 177 -14.33 -11.72 1.78
N THR A 178 -14.50 -12.21 0.56
CA THR A 178 -15.15 -13.49 0.27
C THR A 178 -14.25 -14.71 0.53
N ASP A 179 -12.93 -14.53 0.46
CA ASP A 179 -11.97 -15.63 0.66
C ASP A 179 -10.74 -15.18 1.46
N ARG A 180 -10.31 -16.05 2.36
CA ARG A 180 -9.13 -15.90 3.22
C ARG A 180 -8.47 -17.26 3.37
N LEU A 181 -7.44 -17.49 2.56
CA LEU A 181 -6.64 -18.71 2.60
C LEU A 181 -5.47 -18.58 3.57
N TYR A 182 -5.29 -19.59 4.41
CA TYR A 182 -4.13 -19.73 5.28
C TYR A 182 -3.40 -21.02 4.93
N VAL A 183 -2.07 -20.97 4.95
CA VAL A 183 -1.23 -22.17 4.82
C VAL A 183 -0.62 -22.45 6.19
N ALA A 184 -0.80 -23.68 6.67
CA ALA A 184 -0.30 -24.13 7.95
C ALA A 184 0.42 -25.48 7.79
N VAL A 185 1.39 -25.73 8.67
CA VAL A 185 2.02 -27.04 8.84
C VAL A 185 1.48 -27.63 10.13
N LEU A 186 0.98 -28.86 10.04
CA LEU A 186 0.37 -29.58 11.17
C LEU A 186 1.34 -30.62 11.72
N SER A 187 1.18 -30.93 13.01
CA SER A 187 1.83 -32.07 13.66
C SER A 187 0.82 -33.21 13.76
N GLY A 188 1.15 -34.37 13.19
CA GLY A 188 0.24 -35.51 13.04
C GLY A 188 -0.37 -35.60 11.64
N GLU A 189 -1.35 -36.48 11.49
CA GLU A 189 -2.06 -36.73 10.23
C GLU A 189 -3.50 -36.24 10.34
N THR A 190 -4.02 -35.65 9.26
CA THR A 190 -5.44 -35.32 9.15
C THR A 190 -6.21 -36.55 8.70
N GLU A 191 -7.33 -36.87 9.36
CA GLU A 191 -8.16 -38.02 8.97
C GLU A 191 -8.79 -37.85 7.58
N LYS A 192 -8.91 -36.62 7.09
CA LYS A 192 -9.53 -36.26 5.81
C LYS A 192 -8.72 -35.16 5.11
N ASP A 193 -8.76 -35.18 3.78
CA ASP A 193 -8.11 -34.16 2.93
C ASP A 193 -8.84 -32.81 2.92
N ASN A 194 -10.11 -32.80 3.34
CA ASN A 194 -10.90 -31.59 3.52
C ASN A 194 -11.93 -31.75 4.64
N GLY A 195 -12.35 -30.64 5.22
CA GLY A 195 -13.36 -30.65 6.26
C GLY A 195 -13.82 -29.28 6.72
N THR A 196 -14.70 -29.28 7.72
CA THR A 196 -15.15 -28.07 8.40
C THR A 196 -14.99 -28.26 9.90
N VAL A 197 -14.28 -27.33 10.54
CA VAL A 197 -14.18 -27.21 11.99
C VAL A 197 -15.12 -26.11 12.43
N THR A 198 -16.07 -26.42 13.31
CA THR A 198 -16.96 -25.44 13.93
C THR A 198 -16.76 -25.45 15.43
N SER A 199 -16.57 -24.27 16.02
CA SER A 199 -16.43 -24.11 17.48
C SER A 199 -16.95 -22.77 17.94
N TRP A 200 -17.20 -22.64 19.24
CA TRP A 200 -17.60 -21.40 19.89
C TRP A 200 -16.41 -20.83 20.67
N LEU A 201 -15.97 -19.63 20.30
CA LEU A 201 -14.83 -18.95 20.90
C LEU A 201 -15.31 -17.94 21.93
N LYS A 202 -14.79 -18.04 23.15
CA LYS A 202 -15.16 -17.13 24.24
C LYS A 202 -13.94 -16.71 25.05
N ASP A 203 -13.79 -15.41 25.22
CA ASP A 203 -12.77 -14.86 26.09
C ASP A 203 -13.19 -14.92 27.56
N ASN A 204 -12.23 -15.21 28.44
CA ASN A 204 -12.42 -15.05 29.88
C ASN A 204 -12.12 -13.61 30.33
N LYS A 205 -12.27 -13.35 31.64
CA LYS A 205 -12.00 -12.03 32.25
C LYS A 205 -10.55 -11.54 32.12
N VAL A 206 -9.62 -12.40 31.72
CA VAL A 206 -8.21 -12.08 31.50
C VAL A 206 -7.79 -12.20 30.02
N PHE A 207 -8.76 -12.19 29.09
CA PHE A 207 -8.55 -12.22 27.63
C PHE A 207 -7.86 -13.48 27.09
N ILE A 208 -8.04 -14.61 27.76
CA ILE A 208 -7.70 -15.93 27.21
C ILE A 208 -8.93 -16.47 26.48
N THR A 209 -8.76 -16.78 25.20
CA THR A 209 -9.80 -17.37 24.36
C THR A 209 -9.89 -18.87 24.57
N TYR A 210 -11.09 -19.38 24.85
CA TYR A 210 -11.39 -20.80 24.94
C TYR A 210 -12.25 -21.23 23.76
N SER A 211 -11.99 -22.44 23.27
CA SER A 211 -12.79 -23.09 22.23
C SER A 211 -13.70 -24.14 22.87
N SER A 212 -14.97 -24.16 22.44
CA SER A 212 -15.98 -25.13 22.87
C SER A 212 -16.68 -25.75 21.67
N ALA A 213 -16.96 -27.05 21.73
CA ALA A 213 -17.75 -27.74 20.70
C ALA A 213 -19.24 -27.34 20.75
N SER A 214 -19.75 -26.95 21.92
CA SER A 214 -21.13 -26.50 22.14
C SER A 214 -21.21 -25.01 22.41
N ASP A 215 -22.36 -24.41 22.12
CA ASP A 215 -22.63 -22.99 22.39
C ASP A 215 -22.46 -22.68 23.88
N ASN A 216 -21.51 -21.79 24.18
CA ASN A 216 -21.21 -21.31 25.53
C ASN A 216 -21.49 -19.80 25.68
N GLY A 217 -22.26 -19.22 24.74
CA GLY A 217 -22.49 -17.78 24.59
C GLY A 217 -21.26 -17.02 24.10
N GLY A 218 -20.37 -17.69 23.35
CA GLY A 218 -19.24 -17.09 22.64
C GLY A 218 -19.58 -16.79 21.19
N ASP A 219 -18.57 -16.39 20.41
CA ASP A 219 -18.71 -16.16 18.97
C ASP A 219 -18.49 -17.46 18.19
N LYS A 220 -19.39 -17.75 17.25
CA LYS A 220 -19.28 -18.93 16.40
C LYS A 220 -18.16 -18.75 15.37
N ALA A 221 -17.18 -19.66 15.39
CA ALA A 221 -16.09 -19.74 14.43
C ALA A 221 -16.25 -20.98 13.54
N ILE A 222 -16.09 -20.79 12.23
CA ILE A 222 -16.18 -21.85 11.22
C ILE A 222 -14.94 -21.73 10.33
N THR A 223 -14.17 -22.81 10.22
CA THR A 223 -12.98 -22.91 9.39
C THR A 223 -13.12 -24.08 8.44
N HIS A 224 -12.84 -23.85 7.16
CA HIS A 224 -12.71 -24.90 6.15
C HIS A 224 -11.23 -25.17 5.90
N TYR A 225 -10.85 -26.43 5.77
CA TYR A 225 -9.50 -26.88 5.42
C TYR A 225 -9.58 -27.94 4.33
#